data_AF-A0A7Y5LB89-F1
#
_entry.id   AF-A0A7Y5LB89-F1
#
_cell.length_a   1.000
_cell.length_b   1.000
_cell.length_c   1.000
_cell.angle_alpha   90.00
_cell.angle_beta   90.00
_cell.angle_gamma   90.00
#
_symmetry.space_group_name_H-M   'P 1'
#
loop_
_entity.id
_entity.type
_entity.pdbx_description
1 polymer ?
#
loop_
_entity_poly.entity_id
_entity_poly.type
_entity_poly.pdbx_seq_one_letter_code
_entity_poly.pdbx_strand_id
1 'polypeptide(L)'
;IWDAQENKPRAVTRDDVGETMAQQGIDPVLDGTFKIKLVDGKEVEVATLWTLYQVHLKDYDLNTVVEITHAPRNLIEQLAQDIATMKPVAIHQGEGINHWFHATEMNRAAYLPLMLTGNIGKPGAGCHTWAGNYKAALFQGSPWTGPGFKGWVAEDPFEPNLDPNAPGKNIHAHAYTKDEEPAYWNHGDKALIVETPKYGRKNFTGNSHMPTPTKALIFNNVNLINNAKWAYEMIKNVNPNIEMIVSFDIQMTASIEYADLALPANSWLEFEDLEVTASCSNPFLQIWKGGIRPVFDSKDDLAILAGIGKALAKVTGDSRFTDYFKFEYEGKRSVYLQRLLDTSTTTAGYKLDDIMAGKYGPPGGALMLFRTYPRIPFYEQIKDSEPFHTDTGRLHAYADIPEAIEYGENFIVHREGPEATPYLPNVIVSSNPFIRPDDYGIPLTAEHWDERTIRNAKMPWAQVKNTKNFLWEKGFQFYCLTPKTRHRVHSSWSNVDWHMLYDSNFGDPYRLDKRAPSVGEHQLHINPQAARDLGINDGDYVYVDANPADRPYIDAKPDEFFYRVSRCMLRVKYNHAYPYNIVMMKHAPFIATE
;
A
#
# COMPACT_ATOMS: atom_id res chain seq x y z
N ILE A 1 -34.71 0.29 -1.98
CA ILE A 1 -34.88 -1.01 -1.28
C ILE A 1 -36.30 -1.54 -1.52
N TRP A 2 -36.61 -2.78 -1.15
CA TRP A 2 -38.00 -3.23 -1.01
C TRP A 2 -38.39 -3.13 0.45
N ASP A 3 -39.47 -2.40 0.76
CA ASP A 3 -39.91 -2.18 2.14
C ASP A 3 -40.88 -3.29 2.55
N ALA A 4 -40.61 -3.96 3.66
CA ALA A 4 -41.38 -5.10 4.15
C ALA A 4 -42.78 -4.70 4.64
N GLN A 5 -42.92 -3.51 5.21
CA GLN A 5 -44.19 -3.04 5.75
C GLN A 5 -45.12 -2.55 4.63
N GLU A 6 -44.56 -1.83 3.66
CA GLU A 6 -45.34 -1.30 2.54
C GLU A 6 -45.48 -2.30 1.38
N ASN A 7 -44.66 -3.36 1.36
CA ASN A 7 -44.55 -4.34 0.28
C ASN A 7 -44.45 -3.71 -1.11
N LYS A 8 -43.61 -2.69 -1.24
CA LYS A 8 -43.37 -1.94 -2.48
C LYS A 8 -41.94 -1.41 -2.50
N PRO A 9 -41.39 -0.99 -3.66
CA PRO A 9 -40.09 -0.35 -3.70
C PRO A 9 -40.15 1.00 -2.98
N ARG A 10 -39.18 1.24 -2.09
CA ARG A 10 -39.01 2.49 -1.35
C ARG A 10 -37.63 3.08 -1.64
N ALA A 11 -37.62 4.35 -2.00
CA ALA A 11 -36.39 5.11 -2.17
C ALA A 11 -35.74 5.35 -0.80
N VAL A 12 -34.41 5.28 -0.76
CA VAL A 12 -33.61 5.64 0.41
C VAL A 12 -32.50 6.55 -0.04
N THR A 13 -32.11 7.47 0.83
CA THR A 13 -31.00 8.38 0.65
C THR A 13 -29.72 7.78 1.26
N ARG A 14 -28.62 8.50 1.06
CA ARG A 14 -27.34 8.23 1.71
C ARG A 14 -27.47 8.27 3.24
N ASP A 15 -28.31 9.16 3.77
CA ASP A 15 -28.39 9.46 5.20
C ASP A 15 -29.43 8.60 5.94
N ASP A 16 -30.22 7.80 5.23
CA ASP A 16 -31.21 6.87 5.80
C ASP A 16 -30.53 5.62 6.38
N VAL A 17 -29.67 5.80 7.37
CA VAL A 17 -28.91 4.72 8.05
C VAL A 17 -29.21 4.70 9.55
N GLY A 18 -28.92 3.58 10.20
CA GLY A 18 -29.03 3.44 11.67
C GLY A 18 -30.37 3.93 12.23
N GLU A 19 -30.31 4.82 13.23
CA GLU A 19 -31.49 5.41 13.88
C GLU A 19 -32.33 6.27 12.92
N THR A 20 -31.70 6.99 11.99
CA THR A 20 -32.40 7.82 10.99
C THR A 20 -33.31 6.96 10.11
N MET A 21 -32.81 5.79 9.68
CA MET A 21 -33.59 4.81 8.91
C MET A 21 -34.79 4.30 9.72
N ALA A 22 -34.55 3.95 11.00
CA ALA A 22 -35.57 3.42 11.89
C ALA A 22 -36.67 4.44 12.21
N GLN A 23 -36.31 5.71 12.41
CA GLN A 23 -37.27 6.80 12.66
C GLN A 23 -38.21 7.04 11.47
N GLN A 24 -37.74 6.79 10.26
CA GLN A 24 -38.58 6.86 9.06
C GLN A 24 -39.44 5.61 8.86
N GLY A 25 -39.33 4.59 9.73
CA GLY A 25 -40.02 3.32 9.59
C GLY A 25 -39.64 2.59 8.31
N ILE A 26 -38.39 2.75 7.84
CA ILE A 26 -37.88 1.99 6.70
C ILE A 26 -37.51 0.59 7.19
N ASP A 27 -38.12 -0.43 6.57
CA ASP A 27 -37.91 -1.83 6.94
C ASP A 27 -37.47 -2.65 5.72
N PRO A 28 -36.16 -2.70 5.39
CA PRO A 28 -35.69 -3.33 4.16
C PRO A 28 -35.80 -4.85 4.21
N VAL A 29 -36.44 -5.43 3.19
CA VAL A 29 -36.36 -6.87 2.96
C VAL A 29 -34.93 -7.25 2.57
N LEU A 30 -34.37 -8.27 3.23
CA LEU A 30 -33.02 -8.77 2.94
C LEU A 30 -33.00 -9.65 1.70
N ASP A 31 -33.84 -10.69 1.61
CA ASP A 31 -33.93 -11.58 0.45
C ASP A 31 -35.25 -11.42 -0.31
N GLY A 32 -35.15 -11.31 -1.63
CA GLY A 32 -36.31 -11.33 -2.50
C GLY A 32 -35.98 -10.94 -3.94
N THR A 33 -36.84 -11.40 -4.84
CA THR A 33 -36.88 -10.97 -6.24
C THR A 33 -38.25 -10.36 -6.49
N PHE A 34 -38.26 -9.20 -7.12
CA PHE A 34 -39.44 -8.36 -7.28
C PHE A 34 -39.52 -7.83 -8.69
N LYS A 35 -40.70 -7.34 -9.05
CA LYS A 35 -40.94 -6.65 -10.31
C LYS A 35 -41.18 -5.18 -10.03
N ILE A 36 -40.47 -4.31 -10.74
CA ILE A 36 -40.68 -2.87 -10.70
C ILE A 36 -40.98 -2.33 -12.09
N LYS A 37 -41.75 -1.25 -12.13
CA LYS A 37 -42.05 -0.53 -13.37
C LYS A 37 -41.08 0.65 -13.50
N LEU A 38 -40.36 0.70 -14.61
CA LEU A 38 -39.49 1.81 -14.99
C LEU A 38 -40.31 3.02 -15.46
N VAL A 39 -39.65 4.17 -15.60
CA VAL A 39 -40.27 5.43 -16.04
C VAL A 39 -40.85 5.33 -17.46
N ASP A 40 -40.21 4.53 -18.33
CA ASP A 40 -40.70 4.23 -19.69
C ASP A 40 -41.88 3.24 -19.72
N GLY A 41 -42.32 2.77 -18.55
CA GLY A 41 -43.41 1.83 -18.38
C GLY A 41 -43.02 0.36 -18.51
N LYS A 42 -41.75 0.04 -18.83
CA LYS A 42 -41.25 -1.33 -18.88
C LYS A 42 -41.19 -1.94 -17.48
N GLU A 43 -41.63 -3.18 -17.37
CA GLU A 43 -41.43 -3.97 -16.15
C GLU A 43 -40.07 -4.66 -16.21
N VAL A 44 -39.30 -4.55 -15.13
CA VAL A 44 -38.04 -5.26 -14.94
C VAL A 44 -38.05 -6.03 -13.64
N GLU A 45 -37.34 -7.16 -13.65
CA GLU A 45 -37.05 -7.93 -12.45
C GLU A 45 -35.86 -7.32 -11.72
N VAL A 46 -35.97 -7.19 -10.41
CA VAL A 46 -34.90 -6.74 -9.51
C VAL A 46 -34.76 -7.72 -8.36
N ALA A 47 -33.56 -7.88 -7.83
CA ALA A 47 -33.30 -8.67 -6.65
C ALA A 47 -32.57 -7.83 -5.61
N THR A 48 -32.75 -8.18 -4.34
CA THR A 48 -31.93 -7.60 -3.27
C THR A 48 -30.50 -8.09 -3.40
N LEU A 49 -29.55 -7.30 -2.88
CA LEU A 49 -28.14 -7.67 -2.96
C LEU A 49 -27.85 -9.00 -2.25
N TRP A 50 -28.51 -9.26 -1.11
CA TRP A 50 -28.34 -10.53 -0.39
C TRP A 50 -28.83 -11.74 -1.22
N THR A 51 -29.94 -11.62 -1.94
CA THR A 51 -30.38 -12.68 -2.87
C THR A 51 -29.36 -12.96 -3.97
N LEU A 52 -28.74 -11.91 -4.53
CA LEU A 52 -27.66 -12.09 -5.50
C LEU A 52 -26.42 -12.74 -4.86
N TYR A 53 -26.10 -12.38 -3.61
CA TYR A 53 -25.01 -13.00 -2.86
C TYR A 53 -25.28 -14.48 -2.52
N GLN A 54 -26.53 -14.89 -2.29
CA GLN A 54 -26.87 -16.30 -2.11
C GLN A 54 -26.61 -17.13 -3.37
N VAL A 55 -26.68 -16.53 -4.56
CA VAL A 55 -26.23 -17.18 -5.81
C VAL A 55 -24.71 -17.20 -5.85
N HIS A 56 -24.07 -16.07 -5.55
CA HIS A 56 -22.61 -15.92 -5.55
C HIS A 56 -21.89 -16.90 -4.64
N LEU A 57 -22.32 -17.01 -3.39
CA LEU A 57 -21.67 -17.82 -2.36
C LEU A 57 -21.75 -19.34 -2.63
N LYS A 58 -22.58 -19.78 -3.58
CA LYS A 58 -22.59 -21.18 -4.03
C LYS A 58 -21.30 -21.58 -4.74
N ASP A 59 -20.56 -20.63 -5.30
CA ASP A 59 -19.24 -20.88 -5.89
C ASP A 59 -18.17 -21.20 -4.81
N TYR A 60 -18.47 -20.96 -3.53
CA TYR A 60 -17.53 -21.06 -2.41
C TYR A 60 -18.06 -22.01 -1.32
N ASP A 61 -18.63 -23.15 -1.73
CA ASP A 61 -18.94 -24.22 -0.79
C ASP A 61 -17.66 -24.75 -0.12
N LEU A 62 -17.80 -25.41 1.02
CA LEU A 62 -16.65 -25.87 1.83
C LEU A 62 -15.70 -26.81 1.07
N ASN A 63 -16.21 -27.68 0.18
CA ASN A 63 -15.34 -28.55 -0.61
C ASN A 63 -14.51 -27.72 -1.59
N THR A 64 -15.17 -26.79 -2.28
CA THR A 64 -14.52 -25.87 -3.23
C THR A 64 -13.47 -25.01 -2.54
N VAL A 65 -13.78 -24.43 -1.36
CA VAL A 65 -12.80 -23.63 -0.59
C VAL A 65 -11.60 -24.46 -0.13
N VAL A 66 -11.82 -25.71 0.31
CA VAL A 66 -10.72 -26.63 0.64
C VAL A 66 -9.86 -26.92 -0.59
N GLU A 67 -10.46 -27.15 -1.76
CA GLU A 67 -9.72 -27.38 -3.00
C GLU A 67 -8.95 -26.14 -3.48
N ILE A 68 -9.47 -24.93 -3.29
CA ILE A 68 -8.80 -23.68 -3.70
C ILE A 68 -7.63 -23.35 -2.76
N THR A 69 -7.90 -23.38 -1.45
CA THR A 69 -6.94 -22.89 -0.43
C THR A 69 -5.96 -23.94 0.04
N HIS A 70 -6.28 -25.22 -0.18
CA HIS A 70 -5.60 -26.38 0.40
C HIS A 70 -5.58 -26.36 1.94
N ALA A 71 -6.39 -25.51 2.58
CA ALA A 71 -6.45 -25.42 4.03
C ALA A 71 -7.25 -26.58 4.64
N PRO A 72 -6.92 -27.03 5.86
CA PRO A 72 -7.66 -28.10 6.51
C PRO A 72 -9.13 -27.74 6.70
N ARG A 73 -10.02 -28.61 6.22
CA ARG A 73 -11.48 -28.44 6.28
C ARG A 73 -11.97 -28.00 7.66
N ASN A 74 -11.55 -28.72 8.70
CA ASN A 74 -12.00 -28.50 10.06
C ASN A 74 -11.60 -27.10 10.59
N LEU A 75 -10.49 -26.53 10.10
CA LEU A 75 -10.06 -25.18 10.48
C LEU A 75 -10.85 -24.10 9.77
N ILE A 76 -11.29 -24.33 8.52
CA ILE A 76 -12.19 -23.42 7.80
C ILE A 76 -13.56 -23.37 8.52
N GLU A 77 -14.11 -24.54 8.86
CA GLU A 77 -15.38 -24.63 9.59
C GLU A 77 -15.27 -23.97 10.98
N GLN A 78 -14.21 -24.27 11.71
CA GLN A 78 -13.96 -23.66 13.01
C GLN A 78 -13.85 -22.14 12.90
N LEU A 79 -13.07 -21.61 11.94
CA LEU A 79 -12.94 -20.17 11.76
C LEU A 79 -14.29 -19.50 11.47
N ALA A 80 -15.11 -20.09 10.59
CA ALA A 80 -16.45 -19.56 10.30
C ALA A 80 -17.37 -19.58 11.53
N GLN A 81 -17.35 -20.65 12.31
CA GLN A 81 -18.12 -20.79 13.54
C GLN A 81 -17.66 -19.80 14.62
N ASP A 82 -16.35 -19.65 14.81
CA ASP A 82 -15.75 -18.74 15.78
C ASP A 82 -16.14 -17.30 15.42
N ILE A 83 -16.00 -16.89 14.16
CA ILE A 83 -16.41 -15.56 13.69
C ILE A 83 -17.91 -15.31 13.93
N ALA A 84 -18.76 -16.31 13.68
CA ALA A 84 -20.21 -16.17 13.83
C ALA A 84 -20.68 -16.08 15.29
N THR A 85 -19.96 -16.72 16.22
CA THR A 85 -20.38 -16.87 17.61
C THR A 85 -19.62 -16.02 18.62
N MET A 86 -18.34 -15.73 18.37
CA MET A 86 -17.55 -14.83 19.21
C MET A 86 -17.99 -13.38 19.01
N LYS A 87 -18.11 -12.63 20.10
CA LYS A 87 -18.45 -11.20 20.10
C LYS A 87 -17.67 -10.49 21.21
N PRO A 88 -16.72 -9.58 20.89
CA PRO A 88 -16.36 -9.11 19.56
C PRO A 88 -15.38 -10.04 18.82
N VAL A 89 -15.28 -9.85 17.50
CA VAL A 89 -14.25 -10.43 16.62
C VAL A 89 -13.47 -9.32 15.95
N ALA A 90 -12.14 -9.43 16.00
CA ALA A 90 -11.23 -8.58 15.24
C ALA A 90 -10.39 -9.42 14.27
N ILE A 91 -10.20 -8.92 13.06
CA ILE A 91 -9.27 -9.45 12.06
C ILE A 91 -8.09 -8.49 11.97
N HIS A 92 -6.89 -8.99 12.24
CA HIS A 92 -5.65 -8.24 12.07
C HIS A 92 -4.94 -8.77 10.83
N GLN A 93 -4.76 -7.89 9.84
CA GLN A 93 -4.08 -8.20 8.60
C GLN A 93 -2.99 -7.18 8.32
N GLY A 94 -2.14 -7.48 7.34
CA GLY A 94 -1.07 -6.57 6.95
C GLY A 94 -0.59 -6.89 5.55
N GLU A 95 0.64 -6.47 5.26
CA GLU A 95 1.21 -6.50 3.91
C GLU A 95 1.25 -7.89 3.26
N GLY A 96 1.20 -8.97 4.06
CA GLY A 96 1.16 -10.35 3.55
C GLY A 96 -0.04 -10.65 2.64
N ILE A 97 -1.15 -9.91 2.78
CA ILE A 97 -2.29 -9.97 1.84
C ILE A 97 -2.45 -8.69 1.01
N ASN A 98 -1.93 -7.55 1.49
CA ASN A 98 -2.07 -6.26 0.78
C ASN A 98 -1.11 -6.12 -0.41
N HIS A 99 0.00 -6.87 -0.43
CA HIS A 99 1.00 -6.81 -1.51
C HIS A 99 0.77 -7.88 -2.59
N TRP A 100 -0.49 -8.22 -2.87
CA TRP A 100 -0.88 -9.06 -3.99
C TRP A 100 -1.65 -8.23 -5.02
N PHE A 101 -1.61 -8.65 -6.28
CA PHE A 101 -2.28 -7.95 -7.37
C PHE A 101 -3.79 -7.77 -7.11
N HIS A 102 -4.46 -8.80 -6.57
CA HIS A 102 -5.88 -8.76 -6.20
C HIS A 102 -6.12 -8.46 -4.71
N ALA A 103 -5.25 -7.67 -4.07
CA ALA A 103 -5.38 -7.34 -2.65
C ALA A 103 -6.72 -6.66 -2.29
N THR A 104 -7.32 -5.91 -3.21
CA THR A 104 -8.64 -5.29 -3.03
C THR A 104 -9.70 -6.34 -2.68
N GLU A 105 -9.76 -7.43 -3.44
CA GLU A 105 -10.72 -8.53 -3.22
C GLU A 105 -10.45 -9.25 -1.90
N MET A 106 -9.17 -9.53 -1.59
CA MET A 106 -8.77 -10.15 -0.33
C MET A 106 -9.18 -9.29 0.88
N ASN A 107 -8.98 -7.97 0.79
CA ASN A 107 -9.36 -7.03 1.85
C ASN A 107 -10.88 -6.95 2.00
N ARG A 108 -11.65 -6.88 0.90
CA ARG A 108 -13.12 -6.91 0.94
C ARG A 108 -13.64 -8.22 1.54
N ALA A 109 -13.02 -9.35 1.18
CA ALA A 109 -13.36 -10.68 1.72
C ALA A 109 -13.17 -10.76 3.24
N ALA A 110 -12.15 -10.11 3.80
CA ALA A 110 -11.95 -10.04 5.25
C ALA A 110 -13.05 -9.23 5.96
N TYR A 111 -13.60 -8.18 5.32
CA TYR A 111 -14.67 -7.37 5.89
C TYR A 111 -16.05 -8.04 5.84
N LEU A 112 -16.34 -8.83 4.80
CA LEU A 112 -17.64 -9.47 4.60
C LEU A 112 -18.19 -10.21 5.84
N PRO A 113 -17.43 -11.13 6.49
CA PRO A 113 -17.92 -11.80 7.70
C PRO A 113 -18.19 -10.83 8.86
N LEU A 114 -17.40 -9.76 8.99
CA LEU A 114 -17.59 -8.76 10.04
C LEU A 114 -18.84 -7.91 9.79
N MET A 115 -19.15 -7.61 8.53
CA MET A 115 -20.40 -6.96 8.12
C MET A 115 -21.61 -7.84 8.48
N LEU A 116 -21.55 -9.14 8.15
CA LEU A 116 -22.63 -10.09 8.42
C LEU A 116 -22.87 -10.33 9.92
N THR A 117 -21.82 -10.32 10.72
CA THR A 117 -21.90 -10.57 12.17
C THR A 117 -22.07 -9.30 13.01
N GLY A 118 -22.03 -8.13 12.38
CA GLY A 118 -22.11 -6.83 13.05
C GLY A 118 -20.88 -6.52 13.92
N ASN A 119 -19.70 -7.03 13.57
CA ASN A 119 -18.42 -6.79 14.26
C ASN A 119 -17.69 -5.56 13.67
N ILE A 120 -18.40 -4.43 13.57
CA ILE A 120 -17.89 -3.14 13.04
C ILE A 120 -18.24 -2.03 14.05
N GLY A 121 -17.35 -1.05 14.24
CA GLY A 121 -17.60 0.13 15.08
C GLY A 121 -17.74 -0.15 16.58
N LYS A 122 -17.29 -1.32 17.04
CA LYS A 122 -17.42 -1.76 18.44
C LYS A 122 -16.03 -1.91 19.09
N PRO A 123 -15.90 -1.71 20.42
CA PRO A 123 -14.65 -1.98 21.11
C PRO A 123 -14.16 -3.41 20.86
N GLY A 124 -12.91 -3.55 20.41
CA GLY A 124 -12.29 -4.85 20.13
C GLY A 124 -12.83 -5.58 18.89
N ALA A 125 -13.63 -4.91 18.05
CA ALA A 125 -14.14 -5.47 16.80
C ALA A 125 -13.63 -4.72 15.58
N GLY A 126 -13.61 -5.40 14.44
CA GLY A 126 -13.32 -4.79 13.14
C GLY A 126 -12.20 -5.46 12.39
N CYS A 127 -11.90 -4.94 11.20
CA CYS A 127 -10.73 -5.33 10.45
C CYS A 127 -9.68 -4.23 10.57
N HIS A 128 -8.47 -4.62 10.95
CA HIS A 128 -7.35 -3.73 11.20
C HIS A 128 -6.20 -4.10 10.28
N THR A 129 -5.89 -3.22 9.35
CA THR A 129 -4.73 -3.35 8.46
C THR A 129 -3.50 -2.67 9.08
N TRP A 130 -2.39 -3.41 9.13
CA TRP A 130 -1.13 -2.97 9.69
C TRP A 130 -0.07 -2.96 8.59
N ALA A 131 0.36 -1.75 8.22
CA ALA A 131 1.20 -1.48 7.07
C ALA A 131 2.34 -0.50 7.44
N GLY A 132 2.62 0.50 6.61
CA GLY A 132 3.54 1.60 6.92
C GLY A 132 3.01 2.56 8.00
N ASN A 133 3.87 3.48 8.44
CA ASN A 133 3.49 4.54 9.39
C ASN A 133 2.99 5.77 8.62
N TYR A 134 1.70 5.79 8.27
CA TYR A 134 1.04 6.86 7.51
C TYR A 134 0.77 8.11 8.37
N LYS A 135 1.84 8.73 8.87
CA LYS A 135 1.79 9.82 9.87
C LYS A 135 0.93 11.02 9.45
N ALA A 136 0.89 11.36 8.16
CA ALA A 136 0.09 12.48 7.66
C ALA A 136 -1.41 12.32 7.99
N ALA A 137 -1.92 11.09 8.03
CA ALA A 137 -3.30 10.80 8.41
C ALA A 137 -3.61 11.09 9.89
N LEU A 138 -2.59 11.37 10.71
CA LEU A 138 -2.75 11.77 12.11
C LEU A 138 -2.88 13.28 12.27
N PHE A 139 -2.49 14.08 11.27
CA PHE A 139 -2.51 15.55 11.27
C PHE A 139 -3.56 16.08 10.29
N GLN A 140 -4.81 15.66 10.50
CA GLN A 140 -5.91 15.93 9.56
C GLN A 140 -6.45 17.35 9.69
N GLY A 141 -6.66 18.02 8.56
CA GLY A 141 -7.33 19.32 8.51
C GLY A 141 -8.86 19.20 8.55
N SER A 142 -9.53 20.32 8.80
CA SER A 142 -10.98 20.46 8.73
C SER A 142 -11.37 21.91 8.43
N PRO A 143 -12.62 22.21 8.02
CA PRO A 143 -13.04 23.60 7.80
C PRO A 143 -12.84 24.55 9.00
N TRP A 144 -12.78 24.02 10.23
CA TRP A 144 -12.59 24.84 11.45
C TRP A 144 -11.15 24.87 11.98
N THR A 145 -10.28 23.93 11.56
CA THR A 145 -8.86 23.90 11.92
C THR A 145 -7.95 24.38 10.80
N GLY A 146 -8.39 24.32 9.54
CA GLY A 146 -7.60 24.69 8.36
C GLY A 146 -7.00 23.46 7.64
N PRO A 147 -5.87 23.63 6.94
CA PRO A 147 -5.38 22.62 6.00
C PRO A 147 -4.76 21.35 6.61
N GLY A 148 -4.56 21.25 7.92
CA GLY A 148 -3.86 20.10 8.51
C GLY A 148 -2.40 20.05 8.05
N PHE A 149 -1.89 18.84 7.87
CA PHE A 149 -0.56 18.59 7.31
C PHE A 149 -0.30 19.28 5.96
N LYS A 150 -1.34 19.57 5.15
CA LYS A 150 -1.17 20.31 3.89
C LYS A 150 -0.64 21.73 4.10
N GLY A 151 -0.83 22.32 5.27
CA GLY A 151 -0.23 23.61 5.61
C GLY A 151 1.30 23.59 5.69
N TRP A 152 1.93 22.41 5.72
CA TRP A 152 3.39 22.28 5.67
C TRP A 152 3.93 21.93 4.29
N VAL A 153 3.25 21.02 3.58
CA VAL A 153 3.75 20.49 2.30
C VAL A 153 3.16 21.18 1.08
N ALA A 154 2.12 21.99 1.27
CA ALA A 154 1.39 22.65 0.20
C ALA A 154 0.93 24.06 0.60
N GLU A 155 1.59 24.73 1.55
CA GLU A 155 1.43 26.18 1.73
C GLU A 155 1.69 26.86 0.37
N ASP A 156 0.85 27.81 -0.01
CA ASP A 156 0.93 28.46 -1.31
C ASP A 156 2.25 29.25 -1.41
N PRO A 157 3.19 28.86 -2.29
CA PRO A 157 4.47 29.56 -2.42
C PRO A 157 4.33 30.95 -3.04
N PHE A 158 3.17 31.29 -3.61
CA PHE A 158 2.85 32.62 -4.14
C PHE A 158 2.25 33.54 -3.06
N GLU A 159 1.79 32.97 -1.94
CA GLU A 159 1.18 33.69 -0.82
C GLU A 159 1.68 33.16 0.55
N PRO A 160 3.01 33.04 0.78
CA PRO A 160 3.51 32.47 2.02
C PRO A 160 3.17 33.36 3.22
N ASN A 161 2.71 32.75 4.32
CA ASN A 161 2.36 33.50 5.51
C ASN A 161 3.60 33.75 6.39
N LEU A 162 4.16 34.96 6.26
CA LEU A 162 5.38 35.37 6.95
C LEU A 162 5.17 35.94 8.37
N ASP A 163 3.93 35.99 8.86
CA ASP A 163 3.63 36.43 10.23
C ASP A 163 3.83 35.27 11.23
N PRO A 164 4.83 35.35 12.14
CA PRO A 164 5.09 34.29 13.11
C PRO A 164 3.92 34.03 14.07
N ASN A 165 2.97 34.95 14.19
CA ASN A 165 1.80 34.83 15.07
C ASN A 165 0.55 34.35 14.34
N ALA A 166 0.61 34.15 13.01
CA ALA A 166 -0.52 33.65 12.26
C ALA A 166 -0.90 32.24 12.73
N PRO A 167 -2.16 32.00 13.12
CA PRO A 167 -2.59 30.67 13.52
C PRO A 167 -2.57 29.73 12.32
N GLY A 168 -2.32 28.44 12.55
CA GLY A 168 -2.25 27.43 11.48
C GLY A 168 -3.48 27.40 10.56
N LYS A 169 -4.67 27.72 11.08
CA LYS A 169 -5.91 27.79 10.30
C LYS A 169 -5.91 28.86 9.19
N ASN A 170 -5.06 29.88 9.31
CA ASN A 170 -4.95 30.97 8.35
C ASN A 170 -3.90 30.69 7.26
N ILE A 171 -3.26 29.53 7.29
CA ILE A 171 -2.32 29.14 6.24
C ILE A 171 -3.11 28.75 4.99
N HIS A 172 -2.85 29.46 3.90
CA HIS A 172 -3.44 29.16 2.61
C HIS A 172 -2.65 28.01 1.97
N ALA A 173 -3.30 26.86 1.78
CA ALA A 173 -2.69 25.71 1.15
C ALA A 173 -3.24 25.55 -0.27
N HIS A 174 -2.35 25.56 -1.26
CA HIS A 174 -2.67 25.35 -2.66
C HIS A 174 -1.57 24.51 -3.32
N ALA A 175 -1.89 23.25 -3.61
CA ALA A 175 -0.93 22.31 -4.18
C ALA A 175 -0.75 22.56 -5.70
N TYR A 176 0.49 22.80 -6.11
CA TYR A 176 0.90 22.90 -7.52
C TYR A 176 1.49 21.59 -8.07
N THR A 177 1.64 20.58 -7.20
CA THR A 177 2.10 19.25 -7.56
C THR A 177 0.92 18.31 -7.77
N LYS A 178 1.16 17.23 -8.52
CA LYS A 178 0.25 16.08 -8.61
C LYS A 178 0.96 14.89 -8.01
N ASP A 179 0.19 14.05 -7.33
CA ASP A 179 0.71 12.76 -6.87
C ASP A 179 0.95 11.87 -8.09
N GLU A 180 2.09 11.18 -8.11
CA GLU A 180 2.45 10.18 -9.11
C GLU A 180 2.86 8.90 -8.39
N GLU A 181 2.47 7.75 -8.96
CA GLU A 181 2.82 6.45 -8.41
C GLU A 181 4.21 6.03 -8.95
N PRO A 182 5.21 5.78 -8.08
CA PRO A 182 6.53 5.33 -8.53
C PRO A 182 6.51 4.09 -9.42
N ALA A 183 5.47 3.25 -9.33
CA ALA A 183 5.31 2.10 -10.22
C ALA A 183 5.25 2.47 -11.72
N TYR A 184 4.87 3.70 -12.11
CA TYR A 184 4.96 4.15 -13.50
C TYR A 184 6.41 4.21 -13.98
N TRP A 185 7.31 4.73 -13.15
CA TRP A 185 8.75 4.71 -13.43
C TRP A 185 9.26 3.27 -13.48
N ASN A 186 8.78 2.40 -12.60
CA ASN A 186 9.15 0.98 -12.62
C ASN A 186 8.63 0.26 -13.87
N HIS A 187 7.61 0.80 -14.52
CA HIS A 187 7.05 0.34 -15.79
C HIS A 187 7.56 1.16 -16.99
N GLY A 188 8.80 1.67 -16.91
CA GLY A 188 9.46 2.30 -18.05
C GLY A 188 8.93 3.69 -18.40
N ASP A 189 8.18 4.35 -17.51
CA ASP A 189 7.48 5.62 -17.75
C ASP A 189 6.43 5.52 -18.89
N LYS A 190 5.74 4.36 -18.96
CA LYS A 190 4.78 4.02 -20.02
C LYS A 190 3.37 3.83 -19.47
N ALA A 191 2.39 4.23 -20.28
CA ALA A 191 0.99 3.88 -20.04
C ALA A 191 0.70 2.45 -20.49
N LEU A 192 -0.17 1.74 -19.77
CA LEU A 192 -0.64 0.41 -20.11
C LEU A 192 -1.63 0.52 -21.28
N ILE A 193 -1.10 0.34 -22.49
CA ILE A 193 -1.87 0.42 -23.74
C ILE A 193 -1.77 -0.91 -24.46
N VAL A 194 -2.92 -1.52 -24.74
CA VAL A 194 -2.99 -2.84 -25.39
C VAL A 194 -3.88 -2.77 -26.62
N GLU A 195 -3.44 -3.39 -27.71
CA GLU A 195 -4.25 -3.64 -28.90
C GLU A 195 -5.16 -4.84 -28.66
N THR A 196 -6.37 -4.58 -28.16
CA THR A 196 -7.31 -5.64 -27.80
C THR A 196 -8.00 -6.24 -29.03
N PRO A 197 -8.22 -7.57 -29.08
CA PRO A 197 -8.92 -8.17 -30.21
C PRO A 197 -10.35 -7.66 -30.44
N LYS A 198 -11.09 -7.30 -29.37
CA LYS A 198 -12.46 -6.79 -29.50
C LYS A 198 -12.56 -5.31 -29.88
N TYR A 199 -11.67 -4.46 -29.36
CA TYR A 199 -11.83 -3.01 -29.42
C TYR A 199 -10.66 -2.26 -30.07
N GLY A 200 -9.61 -2.98 -30.49
CA GLY A 200 -8.35 -2.38 -30.92
C GLY A 200 -7.63 -1.69 -29.76
N ARG A 201 -6.93 -0.59 -30.07
CA ARG A 201 -6.16 0.19 -29.11
C ARG A 201 -6.97 0.67 -27.92
N LYS A 202 -6.61 0.22 -26.72
CA LYS A 202 -7.22 0.68 -25.46
C LYS A 202 -6.15 1.10 -24.46
N ASN A 203 -6.36 2.23 -23.79
CA ASN A 203 -5.52 2.73 -22.71
C ASN A 203 -6.14 2.39 -21.35
N PHE A 204 -5.49 1.52 -20.58
CA PHE A 204 -5.93 1.06 -19.27
C PHE A 204 -5.39 1.93 -18.12
N THR A 205 -4.37 2.75 -18.37
CA THR A 205 -3.91 3.79 -17.41
C THR A 205 -4.93 4.92 -17.27
N GLY A 206 -5.81 5.08 -18.26
CA GLY A 206 -6.82 6.15 -18.29
C GLY A 206 -6.23 7.50 -18.68
N ASN A 207 -7.04 8.56 -18.56
CA ASN A 207 -6.68 9.90 -19.07
C ASN A 207 -6.17 10.86 -17.98
N SER A 208 -6.37 10.53 -16.69
CA SER A 208 -6.08 11.43 -15.57
C SER A 208 -4.73 11.20 -14.90
N HIS A 209 -4.10 10.03 -15.13
CA HIS A 209 -2.89 9.59 -14.44
C HIS A 209 -1.84 9.07 -15.45
N MET A 210 -1.53 9.87 -16.47
CA MET A 210 -0.53 9.52 -17.48
C MET A 210 0.89 9.77 -16.96
N PRO A 211 1.86 8.86 -17.24
CA PRO A 211 3.27 9.10 -16.93
C PRO A 211 3.77 10.38 -17.58
N THR A 212 4.58 11.14 -16.85
CA THR A 212 5.17 12.39 -17.35
C THR A 212 6.69 12.26 -17.42
N PRO A 213 7.33 12.59 -18.56
CA PRO A 213 8.78 12.54 -18.68
C PRO A 213 9.48 13.33 -17.57
N THR A 214 10.15 12.62 -16.68
CA THR A 214 10.81 13.20 -15.51
C THR A 214 12.20 13.71 -15.87
N LYS A 215 12.50 14.97 -15.54
CA LYS A 215 13.81 15.61 -15.82
C LYS A 215 14.68 15.80 -14.59
N ALA A 216 14.06 16.07 -13.45
CA ALA A 216 14.73 16.21 -12.17
C ALA A 216 13.98 15.41 -11.13
N LEU A 217 14.72 14.63 -10.34
CA LEU A 217 14.21 13.82 -9.26
C LEU A 217 14.94 14.21 -7.98
N ILE A 218 14.21 14.72 -6.99
CA ILE A 218 14.76 15.14 -5.69
C ILE A 218 13.93 14.44 -4.62
N PHE A 219 14.57 13.64 -3.77
CA PHE A 219 13.87 12.89 -2.74
C PHE A 219 14.72 12.68 -1.49
N ASN A 220 14.04 12.52 -0.36
CA ASN A 220 14.64 12.27 0.95
C ASN A 220 13.75 11.32 1.76
N ASN A 221 14.27 10.80 2.87
CA ASN A 221 13.54 9.90 3.77
C ASN A 221 12.98 8.63 3.08
N VAL A 222 13.52 8.29 1.90
CA VAL A 222 13.15 7.12 1.11
C VAL A 222 14.36 6.61 0.36
N ASN A 223 14.64 5.31 0.49
CA ASN A 223 15.59 4.62 -0.36
C ASN A 223 14.83 4.08 -1.59
N LEU A 224 14.47 5.01 -2.48
CA LEU A 224 13.57 4.80 -3.61
C LEU A 224 13.99 3.59 -4.45
N ILE A 225 15.25 3.53 -4.88
CA ILE A 225 15.74 2.50 -5.80
C ILE A 225 15.73 1.12 -5.13
N ASN A 226 16.12 1.04 -3.86
CA ASN A 226 16.18 -0.22 -3.13
C ASN A 226 14.79 -0.83 -2.83
N ASN A 227 13.78 0.01 -2.71
CA ASN A 227 12.41 -0.41 -2.40
C ASN A 227 11.52 -0.48 -3.65
N ALA A 228 12.01 0.04 -4.79
CA ALA A 228 11.33 -0.07 -6.06
C ALA A 228 11.21 -1.53 -6.49
N LYS A 229 10.00 -1.93 -6.86
CA LYS A 229 9.77 -3.23 -7.52
C LYS A 229 10.42 -3.13 -8.89
N TRP A 230 11.10 -4.19 -9.33
CA TRP A 230 11.76 -4.18 -10.65
C TRP A 230 12.83 -3.07 -10.79
N ALA A 231 13.57 -2.79 -9.71
CA ALA A 231 14.55 -1.70 -9.65
C ALA A 231 15.56 -1.67 -10.82
N TYR A 232 16.02 -2.82 -11.32
CA TYR A 232 16.96 -2.86 -12.43
C TYR A 232 16.36 -2.39 -13.77
N GLU A 233 15.04 -2.47 -13.97
CA GLU A 233 14.37 -1.84 -15.11
C GLU A 233 14.47 -0.33 -15.01
N MET A 234 14.21 0.24 -13.83
CA MET A 234 14.38 1.68 -13.61
C MET A 234 15.82 2.11 -13.89
N ILE A 235 16.79 1.44 -13.28
CA ILE A 235 18.21 1.78 -13.40
C ILE A 235 18.67 1.71 -14.86
N LYS A 236 18.24 0.70 -15.61
CA LYS A 236 18.70 0.47 -16.98
C LYS A 236 17.99 1.33 -18.01
N ASN A 237 16.66 1.45 -17.90
CA ASN A 237 15.81 1.95 -18.98
C ASN A 237 15.12 3.29 -18.65
N VAL A 238 15.08 3.71 -17.37
CA VAL A 238 14.39 4.95 -16.96
C VAL A 238 15.35 6.02 -16.45
N ASN A 239 16.17 5.70 -15.46
CA ASN A 239 17.13 6.65 -14.85
C ASN A 239 18.02 7.37 -15.89
N PRO A 240 18.51 6.73 -16.97
CA PRO A 240 19.32 7.42 -17.98
C PRO A 240 18.59 8.55 -18.73
N ASN A 241 17.25 8.63 -18.64
CA ASN A 241 16.45 9.70 -19.25
C ASN A 241 16.20 10.87 -18.28
N ILE A 242 16.57 10.74 -17.01
CA ILE A 242 16.48 11.76 -15.97
C ILE A 242 17.79 12.55 -15.96
N GLU A 243 17.73 13.88 -16.05
CA GLU A 243 18.91 14.75 -16.19
C GLU A 243 19.58 15.05 -14.85
N MET A 244 18.86 14.88 -13.73
CA MET A 244 19.38 15.10 -12.40
C MET A 244 18.62 14.26 -11.36
N ILE A 245 19.35 13.46 -10.59
CA ILE A 245 18.87 12.68 -9.45
C ILE A 245 19.59 13.16 -8.20
N VAL A 246 18.83 13.68 -7.22
CA VAL A 246 19.35 14.14 -5.94
C VAL A 246 18.69 13.36 -4.81
N SER A 247 19.50 12.77 -3.94
CA SER A 247 19.02 11.99 -2.80
C SER A 247 19.61 12.50 -1.50
N PHE A 248 18.77 12.64 -0.46
CA PHE A 248 19.21 13.03 0.88
C PHE A 248 19.06 11.84 1.82
N ASP A 249 20.12 11.50 2.53
CA ASP A 249 20.14 10.33 3.40
C ASP A 249 21.14 10.52 4.55
N ILE A 250 20.92 9.75 5.62
CA ILE A 250 21.84 9.62 6.76
C ILE A 250 22.87 8.49 6.52
N GLN A 251 22.65 7.67 5.48
CA GLN A 251 23.41 6.46 5.17
C GLN A 251 23.71 6.38 3.68
N MET A 252 24.81 5.72 3.32
CA MET A 252 25.10 5.34 1.93
C MET A 252 24.13 4.21 1.52
N THR A 253 23.05 4.57 0.84
CA THR A 253 22.02 3.65 0.34
C THR A 253 22.13 3.46 -1.17
N ALA A 254 21.48 2.44 -1.73
CA ALA A 254 21.44 2.24 -3.18
C ALA A 254 20.89 3.47 -3.93
N SER A 255 19.93 4.19 -3.33
CA SER A 255 19.45 5.46 -3.86
C SER A 255 20.54 6.53 -3.94
N ILE A 256 21.47 6.56 -2.98
CA ILE A 256 22.61 7.47 -3.00
C ILE A 256 23.64 7.01 -4.05
N GLU A 257 23.92 5.71 -4.15
CA GLU A 257 24.87 5.15 -5.13
C GLU A 257 24.49 5.48 -6.58
N TYR A 258 23.19 5.54 -6.87
CA TYR A 258 22.65 5.85 -8.20
C TYR A 258 22.20 7.31 -8.37
N ALA A 259 22.44 8.18 -7.39
CA ALA A 259 22.15 9.61 -7.50
C ALA A 259 23.34 10.39 -8.09
N ASP A 260 23.06 11.46 -8.83
CA ASP A 260 24.09 12.41 -9.28
C ASP A 260 24.63 13.24 -8.11
N LEU A 261 23.77 13.54 -7.13
CA LEU A 261 24.08 14.34 -5.96
C LEU A 261 23.55 13.69 -4.68
N ALA A 262 24.45 13.52 -3.72
CA ALA A 262 24.14 13.02 -2.37
C ALA A 262 24.23 14.16 -1.36
N LEU A 263 23.16 14.40 -0.59
CA LEU A 263 23.14 15.42 0.45
C LEU A 263 23.06 14.78 1.85
N PRO A 264 24.03 15.05 2.76
CA PRO A 264 24.07 14.41 4.08
C PRO A 264 23.01 15.01 5.01
N ALA A 265 22.01 14.21 5.37
CA ALA A 265 20.99 14.57 6.35
C ALA A 265 21.46 14.25 7.78
N ASN A 266 20.95 14.99 8.77
CA ASN A 266 21.14 14.69 10.18
C ASN A 266 20.32 13.45 10.59
N SER A 267 20.90 12.61 11.45
CA SER A 267 20.15 11.58 12.15
C SER A 267 19.28 12.16 13.27
N TRP A 268 18.33 11.37 13.78
CA TRP A 268 17.41 11.82 14.84
C TRP A 268 18.10 12.25 16.15
N LEU A 269 19.37 11.83 16.35
CA LEU A 269 20.19 12.21 17.50
C LEU A 269 20.90 13.55 17.28
N GLU A 270 21.03 13.99 16.03
CA GLU A 270 21.79 15.17 15.59
C GLU A 270 20.91 16.36 15.26
N PHE A 271 19.58 16.18 15.23
CA PHE A 271 18.64 17.26 14.91
C PHE A 271 18.93 18.52 15.71
N GLU A 272 19.14 19.63 14.99
CA GLU A 272 19.62 20.88 15.57
C GLU A 272 18.51 21.67 16.24
N ASP A 273 17.25 21.42 15.86
CA ASP A 273 16.04 22.04 16.41
C ASP A 273 14.91 21.00 16.58
N LEU A 274 13.72 21.45 16.99
CA LEU A 274 12.57 20.61 17.29
C LEU A 274 12.00 19.93 16.04
N GLU A 275 11.70 18.64 16.20
CA GLU A 275 11.01 17.79 15.24
C GLU A 275 9.75 17.18 15.89
N VAL A 276 8.79 16.76 15.06
CA VAL A 276 7.54 16.15 15.51
C VAL A 276 7.23 14.84 14.79
N THR A 277 6.72 13.87 15.53
CA THR A 277 6.21 12.62 14.98
C THR A 277 5.04 12.09 15.80
N ALA A 278 4.28 11.19 15.18
CA ALA A 278 3.30 10.34 15.86
C ALA A 278 3.34 8.94 15.23
N SER A 279 2.49 8.03 15.72
CA SER A 279 2.39 6.66 15.22
C SER A 279 0.94 6.31 14.87
N CYS A 280 0.72 5.54 13.81
CA CYS A 280 -0.60 4.97 13.54
C CYS A 280 -0.94 3.81 14.48
N SER A 281 0.06 3.24 15.17
CA SER A 281 -0.07 2.07 16.05
C SER A 281 -0.20 2.41 17.53
N ASN A 282 0.07 3.65 17.91
CA ASN A 282 -0.14 4.15 19.26
C ASN A 282 -0.57 5.61 19.20
N PRO A 283 -1.30 6.13 20.19
CA PRO A 283 -1.88 7.45 20.08
C PRO A 283 -0.97 8.57 20.64
N PHE A 284 0.35 8.41 20.58
CA PHE A 284 1.28 9.35 21.18
C PHE A 284 1.86 10.30 20.14
N LEU A 285 1.72 11.60 20.39
CA LEU A 285 2.49 12.68 19.79
C LEU A 285 3.84 12.78 20.50
N GLN A 286 4.91 12.97 19.73
CA GLN A 286 6.26 13.13 20.24
C GLN A 286 6.91 14.32 19.54
N ILE A 287 7.45 15.25 20.32
CA ILE A 287 8.21 16.40 19.89
C ILE A 287 9.55 16.38 20.62
N TRP A 288 10.65 16.42 19.89
CA TRP A 288 11.98 16.33 20.48
C TRP A 288 13.03 17.08 19.66
N LYS A 289 14.21 17.27 20.24
CA LYS A 289 15.42 17.75 19.57
C LYS A 289 16.51 16.68 19.74
N GLY A 290 17.49 16.66 18.84
CA GLY A 290 18.70 15.86 19.00
C GLY A 290 19.46 16.12 20.30
N GLY A 291 20.31 15.17 20.69
CA GLY A 291 21.14 15.24 21.91
C GLY A 291 22.62 15.48 21.64
N ILE A 292 23.07 15.38 20.39
CA ILE A 292 24.46 15.56 19.98
C ILE A 292 24.56 16.57 18.85
N ARG A 293 25.78 17.08 18.61
CA ARG A 293 26.04 17.95 17.45
C ARG A 293 26.07 17.11 16.16
N PRO A 294 25.70 17.69 15.00
CA PRO A 294 25.91 17.06 13.71
C PRO A 294 27.32 16.51 13.54
N VAL A 295 27.42 15.32 12.95
CA VAL A 295 28.69 14.72 12.58
C VAL A 295 29.04 15.16 11.16
N PHE A 296 30.25 15.68 10.96
CA PHE A 296 30.67 16.34 9.71
C PHE A 296 29.81 17.58 9.40
N ASP A 297 29.46 17.77 8.12
CA ASP A 297 28.69 18.91 7.61
C ASP A 297 27.22 18.53 7.31
N SER A 298 26.70 17.47 7.95
CA SER A 298 25.30 17.08 7.81
C SER A 298 24.35 18.14 8.35
N LYS A 299 23.12 18.17 7.82
CA LYS A 299 22.11 19.17 8.17
C LYS A 299 20.73 18.56 8.29
N ASP A 300 19.84 19.21 9.03
CA ASP A 300 18.43 18.81 9.07
C ASP A 300 17.80 18.90 7.68
N ASP A 301 16.84 18.00 7.38
CA ASP A 301 16.16 17.94 6.08
C ASP A 301 15.60 19.31 5.65
N LEU A 302 14.96 20.04 6.57
CA LEU A 302 14.41 21.37 6.31
C LEU A 302 15.50 22.39 5.95
N ALA A 303 16.66 22.32 6.61
CA ALA A 303 17.79 23.20 6.35
C ALA A 303 18.42 22.94 4.96
N ILE A 304 18.44 21.68 4.53
CA ILE A 304 18.87 21.30 3.16
C ILE A 304 17.90 21.89 2.13
N LEU A 305 16.59 21.68 2.31
CA LEU A 305 15.56 22.22 1.41
C LEU A 305 15.59 23.75 1.35
N ALA A 306 15.74 24.41 2.50
CA ALA A 306 15.93 25.85 2.57
C ALA A 306 17.21 26.25 1.79
N GLY A 307 18.32 25.57 1.99
CA GLY A 307 19.56 25.80 1.23
C GLY A 307 19.37 25.75 -0.30
N ILE A 308 18.62 24.75 -0.79
CA ILE A 308 18.24 24.63 -2.21
C ILE A 308 17.40 25.84 -2.63
N GLY A 309 16.37 26.19 -1.84
CA GLY A 309 15.53 27.37 -2.09
C GLY A 309 16.35 28.67 -2.18
N LYS A 310 17.30 28.88 -1.27
CA LYS A 310 18.19 30.04 -1.30
C LYS A 310 19.08 30.08 -2.54
N ALA A 311 19.59 28.94 -2.98
CA ALA A 311 20.36 28.84 -4.22
C ALA A 311 19.50 29.16 -5.44
N LEU A 312 18.27 28.63 -5.49
CA LEU A 312 17.30 28.94 -6.54
C LEU A 312 16.96 30.43 -6.57
N ALA A 313 16.68 31.05 -5.42
CA ALA A 313 16.44 32.50 -5.34
C ALA A 313 17.60 33.31 -5.93
N LYS A 314 18.85 32.91 -5.67
CA LYS A 314 20.03 33.57 -6.22
C LYS A 314 20.13 33.46 -7.74
N VAL A 315 19.76 32.31 -8.30
CA VAL A 315 19.86 32.05 -9.75
C VAL A 315 18.68 32.65 -10.51
N THR A 316 17.47 32.62 -9.93
CA THR A 316 16.24 33.08 -10.58
C THR A 316 15.92 34.56 -10.30
N GLY A 317 16.47 35.12 -9.21
CA GLY A 317 16.10 36.45 -8.72
C GLY A 317 14.76 36.49 -7.96
N ASP A 318 14.13 35.34 -7.74
CA ASP A 318 12.82 35.24 -7.09
C ASP A 318 12.96 35.01 -5.57
N SER A 319 12.57 36.01 -4.77
CA SER A 319 12.69 35.94 -3.32
C SER A 319 11.76 34.91 -2.68
N ARG A 320 10.70 34.47 -3.39
CA ARG A 320 9.70 33.54 -2.83
C ARG A 320 10.33 32.22 -2.40
N PHE A 321 11.36 31.75 -3.11
CA PHE A 321 12.12 30.56 -2.71
C PHE A 321 12.79 30.73 -1.33
N THR A 322 13.19 31.94 -0.95
CA THR A 322 13.69 32.22 0.40
C THR A 322 12.57 32.53 1.39
N ASP A 323 11.53 33.25 0.96
CA ASP A 323 10.43 33.66 1.84
C ASP A 323 9.68 32.44 2.40
N TYR A 324 9.51 31.39 1.60
CA TYR A 324 8.90 30.12 2.03
C TYR A 324 9.57 29.49 3.26
N PHE A 325 10.90 29.57 3.32
CA PHE A 325 11.72 29.01 4.40
C PHE A 325 12.15 30.08 5.43
N LYS A 326 11.45 31.23 5.51
CA LYS A 326 11.81 32.35 6.39
C LYS A 326 12.10 31.92 7.84
N PHE A 327 11.23 31.10 8.43
CA PHE A 327 11.37 30.73 9.84
C PHE A 327 12.49 29.72 10.08
N GLU A 328 12.92 28.99 9.04
CA GLU A 328 14.16 28.21 9.11
C GLU A 328 15.37 29.15 9.25
N TYR A 329 15.49 30.15 8.37
CA TYR A 329 16.62 31.09 8.40
C TYR A 329 16.67 31.96 9.66
N GLU A 330 15.53 32.19 10.30
CA GLU A 330 15.43 32.93 11.55
C GLU A 330 15.63 32.07 12.81
N GLY A 331 15.77 30.74 12.68
CA GLY A 331 15.87 29.82 13.82
C GLY A 331 14.57 29.76 14.64
N LYS A 332 13.42 29.72 13.96
CA LYS A 332 12.07 29.77 14.54
C LYS A 332 11.19 28.61 14.08
N ARG A 333 11.72 27.38 14.01
CA ARG A 333 10.93 26.21 13.58
C ARG A 333 9.71 25.92 14.45
N SER A 334 9.74 26.38 15.70
CA SER A 334 8.58 26.36 16.61
C SER A 334 7.31 26.98 16.01
N VAL A 335 7.44 27.95 15.09
CA VAL A 335 6.31 28.53 14.36
C VAL A 335 5.65 27.48 13.46
N TYR A 336 6.42 26.73 12.68
CA TYR A 336 5.89 25.65 11.84
C TYR A 336 5.20 24.58 12.69
N LEU A 337 5.83 24.17 13.79
CA LEU A 337 5.25 23.19 14.74
C LEU A 337 3.93 23.67 15.34
N GLN A 338 3.88 24.89 15.88
CA GLN A 338 2.63 25.42 16.45
C GLN A 338 1.53 25.53 15.40
N ARG A 339 1.87 25.92 14.16
CA ARG A 339 0.90 25.97 13.06
C ARG A 339 0.33 24.57 12.76
N LEU A 340 1.14 23.52 12.71
CA LEU A 340 0.67 22.15 12.52
C LEU A 340 -0.31 21.73 13.62
N LEU A 341 0.04 22.03 14.88
CA LEU A 341 -0.79 21.70 16.03
C LEU A 341 -2.14 22.40 15.97
N ASP A 342 -2.15 23.70 15.65
CA ASP A 342 -3.37 24.50 15.52
C ASP A 342 -4.26 24.01 14.37
N THR A 343 -3.65 23.53 13.28
CA THR A 343 -4.38 23.18 12.06
C THR A 343 -4.82 21.72 11.93
N SER A 344 -4.48 20.89 12.92
CA SER A 344 -4.87 19.48 12.91
C SER A 344 -5.97 19.22 13.93
N THR A 345 -7.06 18.56 13.52
CA THR A 345 -8.21 18.23 14.38
C THR A 345 -7.84 17.44 15.63
N THR A 346 -6.79 16.63 15.52
CA THR A 346 -6.27 15.73 16.55
C THR A 346 -5.27 16.39 17.50
N THR A 347 -4.95 17.67 17.32
CA THR A 347 -4.04 18.43 18.20
C THR A 347 -4.52 19.85 18.48
N ALA A 348 -5.61 20.27 17.84
CA ALA A 348 -6.16 21.62 17.97
C ALA A 348 -6.38 21.99 19.44
N GLY A 349 -5.80 23.12 19.84
CA GLY A 349 -5.82 23.61 21.22
C GLY A 349 -4.55 23.33 22.01
N TYR A 350 -3.66 22.45 21.54
CA TYR A 350 -2.35 22.29 22.14
C TYR A 350 -1.43 23.48 21.86
N LYS A 351 -0.60 23.78 22.86
CA LYS A 351 0.51 24.73 22.76
C LYS A 351 1.83 23.98 22.85
N LEU A 352 2.74 24.30 21.93
CA LEU A 352 4.04 23.67 21.83
C LEU A 352 4.78 23.77 23.16
N ASP A 353 4.85 24.96 23.75
CA ASP A 353 5.53 25.20 25.03
C ASP A 353 4.92 24.36 26.17
N ASP A 354 3.59 24.18 26.18
CA ASP A 354 2.91 23.34 27.15
C ASP A 354 3.30 21.85 27.00
N ILE A 355 3.37 21.35 25.76
CA ILE A 355 3.80 19.98 25.47
C ILE A 355 5.26 19.80 25.88
N MET A 356 6.14 20.73 25.49
CA MET A 356 7.56 20.69 25.83
C MET A 356 7.80 20.80 27.34
N ALA A 357 6.94 21.51 28.07
CA ALA A 357 6.97 21.58 29.53
C ALA A 357 6.40 20.33 30.24
N GLY A 358 5.86 19.35 29.51
CA GLY A 358 5.29 18.12 30.07
C GLY A 358 3.90 18.29 30.68
N LYS A 359 3.11 19.29 30.23
CA LYS A 359 1.75 19.50 30.74
C LYS A 359 0.81 18.32 30.47
N TYR A 360 1.04 17.59 29.38
CA TYR A 360 0.15 16.52 28.89
C TYR A 360 0.77 15.11 28.97
N GLY A 361 1.96 14.99 29.54
CA GLY A 361 2.77 13.78 29.49
C GLY A 361 4.23 14.05 29.85
N PRO A 362 5.18 13.17 29.47
CA PRO A 362 6.60 13.53 29.56
C PRO A 362 6.89 14.78 28.71
N PRO A 363 7.95 15.55 29.00
CA PRO A 363 8.38 16.66 28.14
C PRO A 363 8.45 16.25 26.67
N GLY A 364 7.74 16.97 25.81
CA GLY A 364 7.63 16.66 24.38
C GLY A 364 6.57 15.62 24.01
N GLY A 365 5.90 15.01 24.99
CA GLY A 365 4.90 13.97 24.79
C GLY A 365 3.47 14.44 25.07
N ALA A 366 2.54 14.03 24.22
CA ALA A 366 1.11 14.19 24.45
C ALA A 366 0.32 13.03 23.86
N LEU A 367 -0.91 12.82 24.33
CA LEU A 367 -1.87 12.02 23.58
C LEU A 367 -2.39 12.84 22.41
N MET A 368 -2.65 12.21 21.27
CA MET A 368 -3.47 12.84 20.24
C MET A 368 -4.89 13.09 20.79
N LEU A 369 -5.74 13.83 20.10
CA LEU A 369 -7.11 14.12 20.52
C LEU A 369 -8.12 13.36 19.65
N PHE A 370 -8.02 12.02 19.63
CA PHE A 370 -9.00 11.16 18.95
C PHE A 370 -10.33 11.10 19.70
N ARG A 371 -11.40 10.77 18.97
CA ARG A 371 -12.75 10.61 19.54
C ARG A 371 -12.84 9.49 20.59
N THR A 372 -12.09 8.40 20.40
CA THR A 372 -12.12 7.20 21.25
C THR A 372 -10.71 6.75 21.64
N TYR A 373 -10.61 6.16 22.83
CA TYR A 373 -9.38 5.61 23.42
C TYR A 373 -9.64 4.25 24.08
N PRO A 374 -9.06 3.14 23.57
CA PRO A 374 -8.37 2.98 22.28
C PRO A 374 -9.23 3.41 21.08
N ARG A 375 -8.59 3.67 19.93
CA ARG A 375 -9.29 4.08 18.70
C ARG A 375 -10.24 2.97 18.23
N ILE A 376 -11.50 3.32 18.01
CA ILE A 376 -12.53 2.45 17.41
C ILE A 376 -12.84 2.98 16.01
N PRO A 377 -12.41 2.28 14.93
CA PRO A 377 -12.77 2.67 13.57
C PRO A 377 -14.28 2.58 13.36
N PHE A 378 -14.84 3.52 12.61
CA PHE A 378 -16.27 3.60 12.28
C PHE A 378 -17.20 3.80 13.48
N TYR A 379 -16.69 4.39 14.57
CA TYR A 379 -17.49 4.61 15.77
C TYR A 379 -18.70 5.51 15.47
N GLU A 380 -18.50 6.63 14.79
CA GLU A 380 -19.54 7.60 14.44
C GLU A 380 -20.60 6.96 13.55
N GLN A 381 -20.18 6.15 12.55
CA GLN A 381 -21.13 5.50 11.64
C GLN A 381 -22.04 4.49 12.34
N ILE A 382 -21.51 3.77 13.34
CA ILE A 382 -22.26 2.73 14.04
C ILE A 382 -22.98 3.27 15.26
N LYS A 383 -22.36 4.19 16.01
CA LYS A 383 -22.89 4.70 17.28
C LYS A 383 -23.78 5.92 17.10
N ASP A 384 -23.38 6.84 16.23
CA ASP A 384 -24.06 8.13 16.03
C ASP A 384 -24.94 8.09 14.76
N SER A 385 -25.02 6.94 14.09
CA SER A 385 -25.75 6.73 12.83
C SER A 385 -25.30 7.68 11.72
N GLU A 386 -24.01 8.04 11.69
CA GLU A 386 -23.47 8.77 10.55
C GLU A 386 -23.38 7.87 9.31
N PRO A 387 -23.69 8.39 8.11
CA PRO A 387 -23.49 7.64 6.88
C PRO A 387 -22.00 7.40 6.62
N PHE A 388 -21.65 6.18 6.22
CA PHE A 388 -20.31 5.86 5.73
C PHE A 388 -19.93 6.78 4.55
N HIS A 389 -18.65 7.03 4.36
CA HIS A 389 -18.15 7.91 3.27
C HIS A 389 -18.21 7.28 1.87
N THR A 390 -19.09 6.29 1.68
CA THR A 390 -19.49 5.77 0.38
C THR A 390 -20.67 6.58 -0.17
N ASP A 391 -20.92 6.46 -1.46
CA ASP A 391 -22.04 7.07 -2.18
C ASP A 391 -23.41 6.64 -1.62
N THR A 392 -23.53 5.39 -1.16
CA THR A 392 -24.75 4.87 -0.52
C THR A 392 -24.79 5.08 0.99
N GLY A 393 -23.75 5.64 1.63
CA GLY A 393 -23.75 5.85 3.08
C GLY A 393 -23.59 4.57 3.90
N ARG A 394 -23.29 3.45 3.26
CA ARG A 394 -23.26 2.10 3.84
C ARG A 394 -21.97 1.38 3.42
N LEU A 395 -21.56 0.36 4.18
CA LEU A 395 -20.47 -0.53 3.74
C LEU A 395 -20.91 -1.35 2.51
N HIS A 396 -20.05 -1.39 1.50
CA HIS A 396 -20.32 -2.08 0.24
C HIS A 396 -19.73 -3.49 0.24
N ALA A 397 -20.58 -4.49 0.03
CA ALA A 397 -20.13 -5.80 -0.44
C ALA A 397 -20.11 -5.84 -1.99
N TYR A 398 -20.94 -5.03 -2.65
CA TYR A 398 -21.06 -4.94 -4.09
C TYR A 398 -20.60 -3.58 -4.62
N ALA A 399 -19.83 -3.59 -5.70
CA ALA A 399 -19.37 -2.39 -6.39
C ALA A 399 -20.06 -2.28 -7.76
N ASP A 400 -20.81 -1.20 -7.98
CA ASP A 400 -21.63 -0.99 -9.17
C ASP A 400 -21.03 0.02 -10.17
N ILE A 401 -19.82 0.50 -9.89
CA ILE A 401 -19.07 1.33 -10.83
C ILE A 401 -18.77 0.54 -12.12
N PRO A 402 -18.77 1.19 -13.30
CA PRO A 402 -18.57 0.52 -14.58
C PRO A 402 -17.33 -0.37 -14.63
N GLU A 403 -16.21 0.10 -14.08
CA GLU A 403 -14.93 -0.59 -14.07
C GLU A 403 -14.99 -1.89 -13.26
N ALA A 404 -15.63 -1.88 -12.09
CA ALA A 404 -15.79 -3.09 -11.26
C ALA A 404 -16.66 -4.14 -11.97
N ILE A 405 -17.69 -3.72 -12.69
CA ILE A 405 -18.53 -4.63 -13.50
C ILE A 405 -17.73 -5.18 -14.68
N GLU A 406 -17.04 -4.30 -15.42
CA GLU A 406 -16.20 -4.64 -16.56
C GLU A 406 -15.08 -5.60 -16.17
N TYR A 407 -14.48 -5.44 -14.98
CA TYR A 407 -13.38 -6.29 -14.51
C TYR A 407 -13.87 -7.52 -13.74
N GLY A 408 -15.18 -7.64 -13.51
CA GLY A 408 -15.80 -8.79 -12.83
C GLY A 408 -15.58 -8.82 -11.31
N GLU A 409 -15.29 -7.67 -10.71
CA GLU A 409 -15.09 -7.47 -9.27
C GLU A 409 -16.27 -6.72 -8.63
N ASN A 410 -17.42 -6.69 -9.31
CA ASN A 410 -18.65 -6.15 -8.74
C ASN A 410 -19.11 -6.95 -7.51
N PHE A 411 -18.80 -8.25 -7.43
CA PHE A 411 -18.86 -9.06 -6.22
C PHE A 411 -17.47 -9.32 -5.67
N ILE A 412 -17.39 -9.75 -4.41
CA ILE A 412 -16.14 -10.22 -3.79
C ILE A 412 -15.79 -11.60 -4.36
N VAL A 413 -14.75 -11.70 -5.19
CA VAL A 413 -14.38 -12.92 -5.93
C VAL A 413 -12.97 -13.42 -5.59
N HIS A 414 -12.75 -14.73 -5.70
CA HIS A 414 -11.40 -15.29 -5.79
C HIS A 414 -10.87 -15.12 -7.22
N ARG A 415 -9.64 -14.62 -7.33
CA ARG A 415 -8.91 -14.47 -8.60
C ARG A 415 -7.52 -15.06 -8.46
N GLU A 416 -7.12 -15.85 -9.45
CA GLU A 416 -5.73 -16.32 -9.54
C GLU A 416 -4.82 -15.15 -9.91
N GLY A 417 -3.55 -15.18 -9.46
CA GLY A 417 -2.59 -14.13 -9.81
C GLY A 417 -2.32 -14.04 -11.31
N PRO A 418 -1.87 -12.88 -11.82
CA PRO A 418 -1.57 -12.69 -13.25
C PRO A 418 -0.33 -13.47 -13.73
N GLU A 419 0.49 -13.98 -12.80
CA GLU A 419 1.61 -14.87 -13.09
C GLU A 419 1.76 -15.98 -12.03
N ALA A 420 1.68 -15.63 -10.75
CA ALA A 420 1.89 -16.57 -9.64
C ALA A 420 0.65 -17.45 -9.40
N THR A 421 0.51 -18.53 -10.18
CA THR A 421 -0.53 -19.56 -10.02
C THR A 421 -0.17 -20.83 -10.81
N PRO A 422 -0.56 -22.04 -10.38
CA PRO A 422 -0.48 -23.24 -11.22
C PRO A 422 -1.59 -23.31 -12.29
N TYR A 423 -2.64 -22.50 -12.16
CA TYR A 423 -3.85 -22.49 -12.99
C TYR A 423 -3.79 -21.38 -14.04
N LEU A 424 -4.87 -21.19 -14.80
CA LEU A 424 -4.98 -20.11 -15.77
C LEU A 424 -4.72 -18.74 -15.09
N PRO A 425 -3.72 -17.96 -15.55
CA PRO A 425 -3.43 -16.68 -14.94
C PRO A 425 -4.58 -15.66 -15.03
N ASN A 426 -4.76 -14.90 -13.95
CA ASN A 426 -5.76 -13.83 -13.78
C ASN A 426 -7.24 -14.27 -13.89
N VAL A 427 -7.53 -15.58 -13.85
CA VAL A 427 -8.89 -16.09 -13.97
C VAL A 427 -9.73 -15.75 -12.74
N ILE A 428 -10.96 -15.29 -12.98
CA ILE A 428 -11.99 -15.08 -11.96
C ILE A 428 -12.71 -16.41 -11.72
N VAL A 429 -12.64 -16.92 -10.49
CA VAL A 429 -13.25 -18.20 -10.12
C VAL A 429 -14.71 -17.97 -9.75
N SER A 430 -15.61 -18.13 -10.73
CA SER A 430 -17.04 -17.98 -10.51
C SER A 430 -17.92 -18.60 -11.62
N SER A 431 -19.06 -19.17 -11.24
CA SER A 431 -20.17 -19.53 -12.12
C SER A 431 -21.31 -18.51 -12.11
N ASN A 432 -21.27 -17.53 -11.20
CA ASN A 432 -22.30 -16.54 -10.98
C ASN A 432 -22.67 -15.78 -12.29
N PRO A 433 -23.96 -15.79 -12.71
CA PRO A 433 -24.41 -15.10 -13.92
C PRO A 433 -24.39 -13.58 -13.80
N PHE A 434 -24.29 -13.04 -12.59
CA PHE A 434 -24.28 -11.59 -12.33
C PHE A 434 -22.87 -10.99 -12.35
N ILE A 435 -21.82 -11.81 -12.43
CA ILE A 435 -20.45 -11.38 -12.73
C ILE A 435 -20.27 -11.46 -14.25
N ARG A 436 -20.14 -10.31 -14.91
CA ARG A 436 -20.11 -10.20 -16.39
C ARG A 436 -18.89 -9.40 -16.87
N PRO A 437 -17.68 -9.92 -16.64
CA PRO A 437 -16.46 -9.24 -17.04
C PRO A 437 -16.28 -9.21 -18.56
N ASP A 438 -15.46 -8.27 -19.02
CA ASP A 438 -14.94 -8.26 -20.38
C ASP A 438 -13.50 -8.79 -20.42
N ASP A 439 -13.29 -9.86 -21.19
CA ASP A 439 -11.97 -10.43 -21.47
C ASP A 439 -11.24 -9.73 -22.63
N TYR A 440 -11.86 -8.72 -23.25
CA TYR A 440 -11.37 -7.96 -24.39
C TYR A 440 -11.07 -8.79 -25.65
N GLY A 441 -11.50 -10.06 -25.68
CA GLY A 441 -11.18 -11.02 -26.73
C GLY A 441 -9.75 -11.57 -26.65
N ILE A 442 -9.03 -11.28 -25.57
CA ILE A 442 -7.65 -11.74 -25.38
C ILE A 442 -7.66 -13.27 -25.19
N PRO A 443 -6.87 -14.02 -25.99
CA PRO A 443 -6.90 -15.48 -25.92
C PRO A 443 -6.40 -15.99 -24.56
N LEU A 444 -6.91 -17.15 -24.15
CA LEU A 444 -6.47 -17.82 -22.92
C LEU A 444 -4.98 -18.20 -22.95
N THR A 445 -4.41 -18.33 -24.15
CA THR A 445 -3.00 -18.65 -24.42
C THR A 445 -2.08 -17.43 -24.49
N ALA A 446 -2.55 -16.22 -24.20
CA ALA A 446 -1.72 -15.01 -24.24
C ALA A 446 -0.52 -15.11 -23.27
N GLU A 447 0.70 -14.94 -23.82
CA GLU A 447 1.97 -15.01 -23.07
C GLU A 447 2.57 -13.63 -22.76
N HIS A 448 1.99 -12.52 -23.20
CA HIS A 448 2.44 -11.19 -22.76
C HIS A 448 1.85 -10.84 -21.39
N TRP A 449 2.64 -10.26 -20.49
CA TRP A 449 2.20 -9.95 -19.11
C TRP A 449 1.08 -8.91 -19.08
N ASP A 450 1.13 -7.89 -19.94
CA ASP A 450 0.06 -6.88 -20.01
C ASP A 450 -1.28 -7.51 -20.37
N GLU A 451 -1.32 -8.33 -21.42
CA GLU A 451 -2.52 -9.04 -21.87
C GLU A 451 -3.08 -9.94 -20.76
N ARG A 452 -2.22 -10.72 -20.08
CA ARG A 452 -2.64 -11.54 -18.94
C ARG A 452 -3.24 -10.71 -17.81
N THR A 453 -2.61 -9.59 -17.50
CA THR A 453 -2.98 -8.71 -16.38
C THR A 453 -4.34 -8.05 -16.58
N ILE A 454 -4.71 -7.71 -17.81
CA ILE A 454 -6.02 -7.08 -18.10
C ILE A 454 -7.12 -8.09 -18.49
N ARG A 455 -6.78 -9.35 -18.82
CA ARG A 455 -7.75 -10.34 -19.27
C ARG A 455 -8.63 -10.85 -18.12
N ASN A 456 -9.89 -10.40 -18.08
CA ASN A 456 -10.86 -10.79 -17.05
C ASN A 456 -11.68 -12.03 -17.45
N ALA A 457 -11.01 -13.17 -17.67
CA ALA A 457 -11.70 -14.42 -17.97
C ALA A 457 -12.42 -14.97 -16.72
N LYS A 458 -13.69 -15.38 -16.87
CA LYS A 458 -14.50 -15.98 -15.78
C LYS A 458 -14.73 -17.47 -16.05
N MET A 459 -14.41 -18.32 -15.06
CA MET A 459 -14.65 -19.76 -15.14
C MET A 459 -15.03 -20.34 -13.77
N PRO A 460 -15.92 -21.35 -13.68
CA PRO A 460 -16.16 -22.06 -12.44
C PRO A 460 -14.93 -22.84 -11.99
N TRP A 461 -14.76 -23.04 -10.68
CA TRP A 461 -13.62 -23.79 -10.13
C TRP A 461 -13.43 -25.18 -10.74
N ALA A 462 -14.54 -25.88 -11.03
CA ALA A 462 -14.53 -27.19 -11.70
C ALA A 462 -13.80 -27.19 -13.04
N GLN A 463 -13.72 -26.06 -13.73
CA GLN A 463 -12.92 -25.88 -14.95
C GLN A 463 -11.52 -25.37 -14.61
N VAL A 464 -11.40 -24.36 -13.74
CA VAL A 464 -10.12 -23.72 -13.38
C VAL A 464 -9.09 -24.74 -12.89
N LYS A 465 -9.47 -25.68 -12.01
CA LYS A 465 -8.54 -26.69 -11.47
C LYS A 465 -7.89 -27.60 -12.52
N ASN A 466 -8.46 -27.65 -13.73
CA ASN A 466 -7.94 -28.42 -14.86
C ASN A 466 -7.11 -27.58 -15.83
N THR A 467 -7.11 -26.26 -15.67
CA THR A 467 -6.27 -25.35 -16.47
C THR A 467 -4.81 -25.41 -16.02
N LYS A 468 -3.93 -24.83 -16.84
CA LYS A 468 -2.48 -24.80 -16.61
C LYS A 468 -1.93 -23.41 -16.86
N ASN A 469 -0.96 -23.02 -16.05
CA ASN A 469 -0.10 -21.86 -16.33
C ASN A 469 1.13 -22.30 -17.13
N PHE A 470 1.38 -21.69 -18.28
CA PHE A 470 2.55 -21.98 -19.10
C PHE A 470 3.88 -21.71 -18.36
N LEU A 471 3.93 -20.72 -17.46
CA LEU A 471 5.12 -20.47 -16.63
C LEU A 471 5.36 -21.61 -15.65
N TRP A 472 4.28 -22.15 -15.07
CA TRP A 472 4.36 -23.29 -14.16
C TRP A 472 4.84 -24.56 -14.89
N GLU A 473 4.39 -24.78 -16.13
CA GLU A 473 4.88 -25.85 -17.00
C GLU A 473 6.34 -25.68 -17.41
N LYS A 474 6.81 -24.43 -17.55
CA LYS A 474 8.22 -24.07 -17.79
C LYS A 474 9.10 -24.16 -16.53
N GLY A 475 8.54 -24.51 -15.36
CA GLY A 475 9.30 -24.72 -14.12
C GLY A 475 9.30 -23.57 -13.12
N PHE A 476 8.60 -22.45 -13.40
CA PHE A 476 8.42 -21.34 -12.46
C PHE A 476 7.35 -21.67 -11.42
N GLN A 477 7.63 -22.66 -10.56
CA GLN A 477 6.67 -23.33 -9.68
C GLN A 477 6.74 -22.88 -8.21
N PHE A 478 7.31 -21.71 -7.95
CA PHE A 478 7.47 -21.20 -6.59
C PHE A 478 6.82 -19.83 -6.44
N TYR A 479 6.09 -19.65 -5.33
CA TYR A 479 5.68 -18.34 -4.87
C TYR A 479 6.80 -17.74 -4.03
N CYS A 480 7.23 -16.53 -4.37
CA CYS A 480 8.26 -15.82 -3.62
C CYS A 480 7.63 -14.80 -2.66
N LEU A 481 7.76 -15.05 -1.36
CA LEU A 481 7.32 -14.14 -0.32
C LEU A 481 8.46 -13.19 0.06
N THR A 482 8.13 -11.90 0.23
CA THR A 482 9.10 -10.88 0.64
C THR A 482 8.70 -10.13 1.91
N PRO A 483 8.73 -10.77 3.08
CA PRO A 483 8.28 -10.15 4.32
C PRO A 483 9.28 -9.11 4.85
N LYS A 484 8.79 -8.26 5.75
CA LYS A 484 9.65 -7.37 6.55
C LYS A 484 10.42 -8.18 7.60
N THR A 485 11.68 -7.85 7.80
CA THR A 485 12.52 -8.49 8.81
C THR A 485 12.41 -7.76 10.15
N ARG A 486 12.53 -8.49 11.26
CA ARG A 486 12.64 -7.90 12.61
C ARG A 486 13.98 -7.18 12.87
N HIS A 487 14.96 -7.41 12.00
CA HIS A 487 16.33 -6.93 12.20
C HIS A 487 16.58 -5.56 11.60
N ARG A 488 15.65 -5.01 10.81
CA ARG A 488 15.82 -3.77 10.04
C ARG A 488 14.47 -3.09 9.86
N VAL A 489 14.48 -1.79 9.58
CA VAL A 489 13.26 -1.04 9.26
C VAL A 489 13.35 -0.66 7.79
N HIS A 490 12.65 -1.41 6.93
CA HIS A 490 12.87 -1.35 5.49
C HIS A 490 14.35 -1.57 5.14
N SER A 491 14.95 -0.67 4.35
CA SER A 491 16.37 -0.70 4.03
C SER A 491 17.24 -0.06 5.11
N SER A 492 16.69 0.75 6.02
CA SER A 492 17.48 1.35 7.09
C SER A 492 18.13 0.26 7.93
N TRP A 493 19.40 0.45 8.27
CA TRP A 493 20.23 -0.53 8.97
C TRP A 493 20.67 -1.74 8.13
N SER A 494 20.38 -1.78 6.83
CA SER A 494 20.82 -2.88 5.95
C SER A 494 22.31 -2.87 5.64
N ASN A 495 22.97 -1.72 5.82
CA ASN A 495 24.41 -1.53 5.66
C ASN A 495 25.15 -1.50 7.00
N VAL A 496 24.49 -1.88 8.11
CA VAL A 496 25.11 -1.94 9.44
C VAL A 496 25.47 -3.38 9.78
N ASP A 497 26.77 -3.62 9.97
CA ASP A 497 27.36 -4.94 10.23
C ASP A 497 26.62 -5.76 11.29
N TRP A 498 26.31 -5.16 12.44
CA TRP A 498 25.58 -5.84 13.52
C TRP A 498 24.21 -6.34 13.07
N HIS A 499 23.49 -5.55 12.28
CA HIS A 499 22.18 -5.96 11.79
C HIS A 499 22.30 -7.03 10.71
N MET A 500 23.30 -6.95 9.83
CA MET A 500 23.58 -8.00 8.83
C MET A 500 23.95 -9.33 9.48
N LEU A 501 24.77 -9.30 10.54
CA LEU A 501 25.15 -10.47 11.33
C LEU A 501 23.93 -11.14 11.97
N TYR A 502 23.03 -10.36 12.56
CA TYR A 502 21.83 -10.92 13.21
C TYR A 502 20.74 -11.36 12.23
N ASP A 503 20.67 -10.76 11.04
CA ASP A 503 19.64 -11.08 10.05
C ASP A 503 19.96 -12.34 9.24
N SER A 504 21.23 -12.77 9.23
CA SER A 504 21.73 -13.90 8.44
C SER A 504 22.15 -15.08 9.33
N ASN A 505 21.62 -16.27 9.03
CA ASN A 505 22.12 -17.54 9.58
C ASN A 505 23.57 -17.88 9.19
N PHE A 506 24.17 -17.13 8.26
CA PHE A 506 25.55 -17.30 7.82
C PHE A 506 26.43 -16.10 8.20
N GLY A 507 26.00 -15.30 9.19
CA GLY A 507 26.76 -14.16 9.69
C GLY A 507 28.16 -14.56 10.15
N ASP A 508 29.17 -13.85 9.66
CA ASP A 508 30.58 -14.09 9.94
C ASP A 508 31.33 -12.75 10.09
N PRO A 509 31.62 -12.31 11.34
CA PRO A 509 32.30 -11.03 11.57
C PRO A 509 33.74 -11.02 11.06
N TYR A 510 34.34 -12.18 10.80
CA TYR A 510 35.71 -12.31 10.32
C TYR A 510 35.80 -12.50 8.81
N ARG A 511 34.67 -12.68 8.11
CA ARG A 511 34.60 -12.94 6.67
C ARG A 511 35.60 -14.01 6.23
N LEU A 512 35.58 -15.15 6.93
CA LEU A 512 36.37 -16.35 6.63
C LEU A 512 35.89 -16.98 5.32
N ASP A 513 34.58 -17.01 5.08
CA ASP A 513 34.02 -17.38 3.77
C ASP A 513 34.24 -16.23 2.78
N LYS A 514 35.27 -16.38 1.93
CA LYS A 514 35.64 -15.35 0.94
C LYS A 514 34.62 -15.13 -0.17
N ARG A 515 33.60 -15.99 -0.27
CA ARG A 515 32.47 -15.80 -1.20
C ARG A 515 31.46 -14.80 -0.64
N ALA A 516 31.40 -14.64 0.68
CA ALA A 516 30.41 -13.78 1.32
C ALA A 516 30.66 -12.29 0.97
N PRO A 517 29.64 -11.56 0.49
CA PRO A 517 29.79 -10.17 0.06
C PRO A 517 30.10 -9.23 1.24
N SER A 518 29.66 -9.59 2.46
CA SER A 518 29.87 -8.81 3.69
C SER A 518 29.94 -9.73 4.92
N VAL A 519 29.84 -9.17 6.13
CA VAL A 519 29.74 -9.92 7.41
C VAL A 519 28.42 -10.69 7.55
N GLY A 520 27.49 -10.50 6.62
CA GLY A 520 26.27 -11.28 6.48
C GLY A 520 25.74 -11.13 5.04
N GLU A 521 24.71 -11.89 4.72
CA GLU A 521 24.13 -11.92 3.37
C GLU A 521 22.65 -12.28 3.39
N HIS A 522 21.95 -11.93 2.31
CA HIS A 522 20.55 -12.26 2.13
C HIS A 522 20.35 -13.72 1.74
N GLN A 523 19.21 -14.25 2.16
CA GLN A 523 18.95 -15.67 2.16
C GLN A 523 17.67 -16.01 1.42
N LEU A 524 17.68 -17.16 0.77
CA LEU A 524 16.49 -17.80 0.23
C LEU A 524 16.08 -18.91 1.20
N HIS A 525 14.99 -18.70 1.93
CA HIS A 525 14.38 -19.75 2.73
C HIS A 525 13.54 -20.66 1.84
N ILE A 526 13.77 -21.96 1.93
CA ILE A 526 13.09 -22.98 1.11
C ILE A 526 12.78 -24.23 1.92
N ASN A 527 11.69 -24.91 1.57
CA ASN A 527 11.38 -26.23 2.11
C ASN A 527 12.54 -27.21 1.80
N PRO A 528 13.04 -27.99 2.79
CA PRO A 528 14.19 -28.88 2.56
C PRO A 528 13.95 -29.98 1.54
N GLN A 529 12.71 -30.48 1.41
CA GLN A 529 12.39 -31.48 0.39
C GLN A 529 12.41 -30.85 -1.01
N ALA A 530 11.79 -29.69 -1.18
CA ALA A 530 11.83 -28.95 -2.45
C ALA A 530 13.26 -28.61 -2.88
N ALA A 531 14.11 -28.18 -1.94
CA ALA A 531 15.52 -27.95 -2.21
C ALA A 531 16.25 -29.23 -2.65
N ARG A 532 16.07 -30.35 -1.94
CA ARG A 532 16.71 -31.63 -2.30
C ARG A 532 16.27 -32.15 -3.66
N ASP A 533 14.99 -31.99 -4.00
CA ASP A 533 14.45 -32.40 -5.30
C ASP A 533 15.03 -31.55 -6.46
N LEU A 534 15.47 -30.32 -6.16
CA LEU A 534 16.23 -29.46 -7.07
C LEU A 534 17.76 -29.67 -7.00
N GLY A 535 18.25 -30.58 -6.16
CA GLY A 535 19.69 -30.81 -5.97
C GLY A 535 20.42 -29.70 -5.20
N ILE A 536 19.69 -28.90 -4.42
CA ILE A 536 20.21 -27.74 -3.67
C ILE A 536 20.45 -28.13 -2.21
N ASN A 537 21.65 -27.90 -1.69
CA ASN A 537 22.01 -28.12 -0.28
C ASN A 537 21.78 -26.87 0.57
N ASP A 538 21.67 -27.07 1.89
CA ASP A 538 21.65 -25.95 2.84
C ASP A 538 22.98 -25.17 2.75
N GLY A 539 22.91 -23.85 2.53
CA GLY A 539 24.07 -22.99 2.38
C GLY A 539 24.65 -22.86 0.97
N ASP A 540 24.07 -23.53 -0.05
CA ASP A 540 24.43 -23.30 -1.45
C ASP A 540 24.03 -21.89 -1.92
N TYR A 541 24.75 -21.36 -2.90
CA TYR A 541 24.36 -20.12 -3.60
C TYR A 541 23.53 -20.47 -4.83
N VAL A 542 22.38 -19.81 -4.98
CA VAL A 542 21.47 -20.03 -6.11
C VAL A 542 21.09 -18.70 -6.76
N TYR A 543 20.84 -18.75 -8.06
CA TYR A 543 20.15 -17.67 -8.75
C TYR A 543 18.64 -17.88 -8.63
N VAL A 544 17.92 -16.80 -8.33
CA VAL A 544 16.46 -16.77 -8.26
C VAL A 544 15.95 -15.95 -9.44
N ASP A 545 15.54 -16.66 -10.50
CA ASP A 545 14.98 -16.04 -11.70
C ASP A 545 13.46 -16.14 -11.72
N ALA A 546 12.81 -15.14 -12.31
CA ALA A 546 11.39 -15.11 -12.61
C ALA A 546 11.18 -15.14 -14.14
N ASN A 547 10.01 -14.73 -14.63
CA ASN A 547 9.69 -14.72 -16.05
C ASN A 547 10.81 -14.02 -16.86
N PRO A 548 11.55 -14.74 -17.74
CA PRO A 548 12.70 -14.17 -18.44
C PRO A 548 12.28 -13.19 -19.54
N ALA A 549 10.99 -13.05 -19.81
CA ALA A 549 10.47 -12.11 -20.79
C ALA A 549 10.68 -10.65 -20.35
N ASP A 550 10.75 -10.37 -19.04
CA ASP A 550 10.89 -9.03 -18.48
C ASP A 550 11.86 -8.93 -17.30
N ARG A 551 12.49 -10.03 -16.85
CA ARG A 551 13.45 -10.03 -15.74
C ARG A 551 14.87 -10.34 -16.20
N PRO A 552 15.90 -9.67 -15.63
CA PRO A 552 15.84 -8.66 -14.55
C PRO A 552 15.38 -7.26 -15.02
N TYR A 553 15.38 -7.00 -16.33
CA TYR A 553 14.91 -5.79 -17.01
C TYR A 553 14.50 -6.16 -18.45
N ILE A 554 13.76 -5.29 -19.14
CA ILE A 554 13.34 -5.51 -20.52
C ILE A 554 14.56 -5.53 -21.45
N ASP A 555 14.58 -6.45 -22.41
CA ASP A 555 15.69 -6.67 -23.36
C ASP A 555 17.02 -7.10 -22.71
N ALA A 556 16.96 -7.69 -21.52
CA ALA A 556 18.13 -8.21 -20.83
C ALA A 556 18.83 -9.32 -21.64
N LYS A 557 20.15 -9.18 -21.80
CA LYS A 557 20.98 -10.13 -22.56
C LYS A 557 21.99 -10.85 -21.65
N PRO A 558 22.01 -12.20 -21.63
CA PRO A 558 22.86 -12.95 -20.72
C PRO A 558 24.38 -12.71 -20.81
N ASP A 559 24.85 -12.23 -21.96
CA ASP A 559 26.25 -11.94 -22.23
C ASP A 559 26.68 -10.53 -21.76
N GLU A 560 25.75 -9.65 -21.43
CA GLU A 560 26.05 -8.30 -20.96
C GLU A 560 26.53 -8.30 -19.49
N PHE A 561 27.46 -7.39 -19.18
CA PHE A 561 27.95 -7.20 -17.80
C PHE A 561 26.81 -6.84 -16.83
N PHE A 562 25.93 -5.93 -17.24
CA PHE A 562 24.82 -5.45 -16.40
C PHE A 562 23.83 -6.57 -16.04
N TYR A 563 23.57 -7.51 -16.96
CA TYR A 563 22.77 -8.70 -16.66
C TYR A 563 23.38 -9.52 -15.51
N ARG A 564 24.71 -9.75 -15.52
CA ARG A 564 25.37 -10.57 -14.49
C ARG A 564 25.23 -9.99 -13.09
N VAL A 565 25.32 -8.65 -12.96
CA VAL A 565 25.22 -7.95 -11.67
C VAL A 565 23.79 -7.63 -11.24
N SER A 566 22.80 -7.82 -12.14
CA SER A 566 21.38 -7.58 -11.84
C SER A 566 20.59 -8.86 -11.54
N ARG A 567 21.22 -10.03 -11.64
CA ARG A 567 20.58 -11.30 -11.24
C ARG A 567 20.59 -11.46 -9.72
N CYS A 568 19.47 -11.93 -9.18
CA CYS A 568 19.31 -12.17 -7.75
C CYS A 568 20.03 -13.46 -7.36
N MET A 569 21.18 -13.34 -6.71
CA MET A 569 21.90 -14.46 -6.11
C MET A 569 21.71 -14.46 -4.60
N LEU A 570 21.26 -15.59 -4.05
CA LEU A 570 20.96 -15.74 -2.62
C LEU A 570 21.58 -17.01 -2.07
N ARG A 571 21.93 -16.98 -0.77
CA ARG A 571 22.37 -18.18 -0.06
C ARG A 571 21.17 -18.94 0.52
N VAL A 572 21.11 -20.22 0.25
CA VAL A 572 19.95 -21.05 0.61
C VAL A 572 19.95 -21.35 2.10
N LYS A 573 18.78 -21.22 2.72
CA LYS A 573 18.50 -21.70 4.07
C LYS A 573 17.32 -22.65 4.09
N TYR A 574 17.56 -23.86 4.55
CA TYR A 574 16.52 -24.84 4.81
C TYR A 574 15.57 -24.35 5.91
N ASN A 575 14.27 -24.36 5.61
CA ASN A 575 13.23 -23.98 6.55
C ASN A 575 12.01 -24.91 6.40
N HIS A 576 11.82 -25.76 7.40
CA HIS A 576 10.76 -26.78 7.44
C HIS A 576 9.34 -26.22 7.60
N ALA A 577 9.20 -24.95 8.01
CA ALA A 577 7.91 -24.33 8.20
C ALA A 577 7.22 -23.92 6.89
N TYR A 578 7.99 -23.81 5.79
CA TYR A 578 7.43 -23.40 4.49
C TYR A 578 6.84 -24.59 3.72
N PRO A 579 5.67 -24.41 3.07
CA PRO A 579 5.16 -25.38 2.11
C PRO A 579 6.12 -25.59 0.93
N TYR A 580 5.99 -26.72 0.25
CA TYR A 580 6.91 -27.16 -0.80
C TYR A 580 7.17 -26.08 -1.87
N ASN A 581 6.12 -25.47 -2.42
CA ASN A 581 6.20 -24.47 -3.49
C ASN A 581 6.36 -23.02 -2.99
N ILE A 582 6.75 -22.81 -1.72
CA ILE A 582 6.94 -21.47 -1.16
C ILE A 582 8.42 -21.23 -0.89
N VAL A 583 8.92 -20.12 -1.42
CA VAL A 583 10.22 -19.56 -1.02
C VAL A 583 10.03 -18.21 -0.37
N MET A 584 10.98 -17.81 0.46
CA MET A 584 10.95 -16.51 1.12
C MET A 584 12.33 -15.87 1.10
N MET A 585 12.38 -14.60 0.70
CA MET A 585 13.55 -13.73 0.87
C MET A 585 13.12 -12.44 1.57
N LYS A 586 13.84 -11.98 2.60
CA LYS A 586 13.46 -10.77 3.33
C LYS A 586 13.57 -9.54 2.42
N HIS A 587 12.58 -8.65 2.46
CA HIS A 587 12.53 -7.47 1.59
C HIS A 587 13.64 -6.45 1.91
N ALA A 588 13.82 -5.50 0.99
CA ALA A 588 14.70 -4.35 1.13
C ALA A 588 16.11 -4.70 1.64
N PRO A 589 16.80 -5.68 1.02
CA PRO A 589 18.21 -5.92 1.27
C PRO A 589 19.04 -4.68 0.92
N PHE A 590 20.26 -4.54 1.45
CA PHE A 590 21.21 -3.60 0.85
C PHE A 590 21.53 -4.06 -0.58
N ILE A 591 21.26 -3.20 -1.56
CA ILE A 591 21.68 -3.39 -2.95
C ILE A 591 23.01 -2.65 -3.10
N ALA A 592 24.10 -3.41 -3.23
CA ALA A 592 25.41 -2.88 -3.60
C ALA A 592 25.53 -2.91 -5.12
N THR A 593 26.11 -1.86 -5.72
CA THR A 593 26.18 -1.74 -7.19
C THR A 593 27.60 -1.90 -7.74
N GLU A 594 28.57 -2.20 -6.86
CA GLU A 594 29.94 -2.61 -7.20
C GLU A 594 30.45 -3.77 -6.33
#